data_AF-A0A344UPF1-F1
#
_entry.id   AF-A0A344UPF1-F1
#
_cell.length_a   1.000
_cell.length_b   1.000
_cell.length_c   1.000
_cell.angle_alpha   90.00
_cell.angle_beta   90.00
_cell.angle_gamma   90.00
#
_symmetry.space_group_name_H-M   'P 1'
#
loop_
_entity.id
_entity.type
_entity.pdbx_description
1 polymer ?
#
loop_
_entity_poly.entity_id
_entity_poly.type
_entity_poly.pdbx_seq_one_letter_code
_entity_poly.pdbx_strand_id
1 'polypeptide(L)'
;MQTAQRTQCSGLVHSILGAQCLLLDVADARSIPSQLAYAEANRGNAPAAAQRMIEQAFAPCPVLRNEHGFWDHPAMVASDLNMDWPEWYARYGYQFATSTMADDADGANLLAIYDETGCCHLWEPLPPDAGAGWQLQSIFAADEIGPVALWIRPAAAAMECAA
;
A
#
# COMPACT_ATOMS: atom_id res chain seq x y z
N MET A 1 35.72 -7.64 -37.28
CA MET A 1 34.59 -6.73 -37.05
C MET A 1 33.43 -7.56 -36.53
N GLN A 2 32.95 -7.19 -35.34
CA GLN A 2 31.72 -7.64 -34.63
C GLN A 2 31.64 -9.10 -34.13
N THR A 3 32.21 -9.26 -32.94
CA THR A 3 31.78 -10.18 -31.87
C THR A 3 30.43 -9.72 -31.32
N ALA A 4 29.38 -10.56 -31.42
CA ALA A 4 28.12 -10.33 -30.72
C ALA A 4 28.16 -11.04 -29.36
N GLN A 5 28.14 -10.22 -28.30
CA GLN A 5 28.16 -10.65 -26.90
C GLN A 5 26.85 -11.32 -26.47
N ARG A 6 27.00 -12.26 -25.53
CA ARG A 6 25.97 -12.94 -24.76
C ARG A 6 24.95 -11.97 -24.16
N THR A 7 23.67 -12.33 -24.23
CA THR A 7 22.67 -11.89 -23.25
C THR A 7 21.91 -13.11 -22.77
N GLN A 8 22.50 -13.80 -21.79
CA GLN A 8 21.77 -14.74 -20.93
C GLN A 8 21.02 -13.89 -19.90
N CYS A 9 19.73 -13.64 -20.11
CA CYS A 9 18.82 -13.24 -19.03
C CYS A 9 18.53 -14.50 -18.19
N SER A 10 19.46 -14.87 -17.32
CA SER A 10 19.29 -15.95 -16.34
C SER A 10 18.79 -15.36 -15.03
N GLY A 11 17.48 -15.29 -14.88
CA GLY A 11 16.80 -14.98 -13.62
C GLY A 11 15.72 -16.02 -13.28
N LEU A 12 15.87 -17.27 -13.74
CA LEU A 12 15.01 -18.39 -13.39
C LEU A 12 15.65 -19.14 -12.22
N VAL A 13 15.26 -18.78 -11.00
CA VAL A 13 15.59 -19.58 -9.82
C VAL A 13 14.68 -20.80 -9.83
N HIS A 14 15.18 -21.92 -10.35
CA HIS A 14 14.51 -23.20 -10.27
C HIS A 14 14.78 -23.86 -8.91
N SER A 15 13.67 -24.28 -8.29
CA SER A 15 13.50 -25.47 -7.46
C SER A 15 14.08 -25.48 -6.04
N ILE A 16 13.15 -25.44 -5.06
CA ILE A 16 13.17 -26.39 -3.94
C ILE A 16 11.75 -26.95 -3.77
N LEU A 17 11.67 -28.29 -3.79
CA LEU A 17 10.55 -29.21 -3.54
C LEU A 17 9.28 -28.63 -2.87
N GLY A 18 8.13 -28.83 -3.52
CA GLY A 18 6.82 -28.95 -2.84
C GLY A 18 5.85 -27.77 -2.96
N ALA A 19 6.30 -26.59 -3.36
CA ALA A 19 5.41 -25.46 -3.64
C ALA A 19 5.22 -25.34 -5.16
N GLN A 20 3.98 -25.45 -5.64
CA GLN A 20 3.64 -24.92 -6.97
C GLN A 20 3.97 -23.44 -6.91
N CYS A 21 5.06 -23.03 -7.56
CA CYS A 21 5.40 -21.62 -7.72
C CYS A 21 4.31 -21.00 -8.59
N LEU A 22 3.29 -20.42 -7.96
CA LEU A 22 2.49 -19.41 -8.62
C LEU A 22 3.48 -18.34 -9.07
N LEU A 23 3.66 -18.22 -10.38
CA LEU A 23 4.34 -17.10 -11.00
C LEU A 23 3.40 -15.90 -10.79
N LEU A 24 3.44 -15.33 -9.60
CA LEU A 24 2.77 -14.08 -9.31
C LEU A 24 3.56 -13.01 -10.02
N ASP A 25 2.93 -12.35 -10.99
CA ASP A 25 3.44 -11.10 -11.49
C ASP A 25 3.33 -10.09 -10.35
N VAL A 26 4.41 -9.97 -9.57
CA VAL A 26 4.48 -9.09 -8.40
C VAL A 26 4.29 -7.61 -8.76
N ALA A 27 4.37 -7.25 -10.05
CA ALA A 27 4.10 -5.90 -10.53
C ALA A 27 2.62 -5.65 -10.88
N ASP A 28 1.79 -6.70 -10.98
CA ASP A 28 0.36 -6.56 -11.24
C ASP A 28 -0.41 -6.37 -9.92
N ALA A 29 -1.09 -5.23 -9.80
CA ALA A 29 -2.02 -4.91 -8.71
C ALA A 29 -3.01 -6.04 -8.40
N ARG A 30 -3.48 -6.75 -9.44
CA ARG A 30 -4.46 -7.86 -9.31
C ARG A 30 -3.86 -9.08 -8.62
N SER A 31 -2.54 -9.17 -8.53
CA SER A 31 -1.86 -10.24 -7.83
C SER A 31 -1.74 -9.99 -6.32
N ILE A 32 -1.95 -8.76 -5.83
CA ILE A 32 -1.77 -8.40 -4.41
C ILE A 32 -2.57 -9.30 -3.46
N PRO A 33 -3.86 -9.62 -3.70
CA PRO A 33 -4.58 -10.58 -2.86
C PRO A 33 -3.90 -11.95 -2.79
N SER A 34 -3.35 -12.42 -3.91
CA SER A 34 -2.61 -13.68 -3.95
C SER A 34 -1.23 -13.60 -3.30
N GLN A 35 -0.55 -12.45 -3.37
CA GLN A 35 0.70 -12.20 -2.65
C GLN A 35 0.48 -12.27 -1.13
N LEU A 36 -0.54 -11.59 -0.62
CA LEU A 36 -0.88 -11.59 0.81
C LEU A 36 -1.32 -13.00 1.27
N ALA A 37 -2.16 -13.69 0.50
CA ALA A 37 -2.58 -15.05 0.82
C ALA A 37 -1.39 -16.03 0.84
N TYR A 38 -0.48 -15.93 -0.12
CA TYR A 38 0.75 -16.74 -0.13
C TYR A 38 1.62 -16.43 1.08
N ALA A 39 1.81 -15.14 1.41
CA ALA A 39 2.60 -14.73 2.56
C ALA A 39 2.03 -15.31 3.86
N GLU A 40 0.72 -15.24 4.05
CA GLU A 40 0.01 -15.83 5.20
C GLU A 40 0.23 -17.33 5.32
N ALA A 41 0.05 -18.08 4.23
CA ALA A 41 0.25 -19.53 4.22
C ALA A 41 1.70 -19.94 4.55
N ASN A 42 2.67 -19.05 4.32
CA ASN A 42 4.09 -19.36 4.45
C ASN A 42 4.79 -18.66 5.62
N ARG A 43 4.08 -17.93 6.49
CA ARG A 43 4.71 -17.23 7.63
C ARG A 43 5.54 -18.14 8.53
N GLY A 44 5.08 -19.38 8.77
CA GLY A 44 5.80 -20.35 9.61
C GLY A 44 6.92 -21.12 8.89
N ASN A 45 6.79 -21.32 7.58
CA ASN A 45 7.69 -22.17 6.79
C ASN A 45 8.82 -21.37 6.12
N ALA A 46 8.53 -20.13 5.71
CA ALA A 46 9.44 -19.24 5.01
C ALA A 46 9.23 -17.77 5.43
N PRO A 47 9.49 -17.41 6.70
CA PRO A 47 9.14 -16.10 7.27
C PRO A 47 9.73 -14.92 6.50
N ALA A 48 11.01 -15.00 6.09
CA ALA A 48 11.65 -13.94 5.32
C ALA A 48 11.05 -13.75 3.92
N ALA A 49 10.58 -14.82 3.28
CA ALA A 49 9.92 -14.73 1.98
C ALA A 49 8.51 -14.15 2.12
N ALA A 50 7.76 -14.58 3.14
CA ALA A 50 6.45 -14.02 3.46
C ALA A 50 6.52 -12.52 3.75
N GLN A 51 7.51 -12.10 4.56
CA GLN A 51 7.72 -10.69 4.89
C GLN A 51 8.01 -9.83 3.64
N ARG A 52 8.87 -10.31 2.73
CA ARG A 52 9.14 -9.60 1.47
C ARG A 52 7.91 -9.43 0.59
N MET A 53 7.03 -10.43 0.55
CA MET A 53 5.79 -10.34 -0.24
C MET A 53 4.80 -9.35 0.38
N ILE A 54 4.74 -9.27 1.70
CA ILE A 54 3.98 -8.25 2.41
C ILE A 54 4.53 -6.85 2.08
N GLU A 55 5.84 -6.65 2.15
CA GLU A 55 6.48 -5.37 1.81
C GLU A 55 6.25 -4.97 0.35
N GLN A 56 6.26 -5.93 -0.57
CA GLN A 56 5.95 -5.69 -1.98
C GLN A 56 4.48 -5.34 -2.21
N ALA A 57 3.56 -6.01 -1.53
CA ALA A 57 2.13 -5.75 -1.62
C ALA A 57 1.77 -4.32 -1.21
N PHE A 58 2.49 -3.75 -0.24
CA PHE A 58 2.28 -2.40 0.29
C PHE A 58 3.34 -1.38 -0.14
N ALA A 59 4.17 -1.71 -1.14
CA ALA A 59 5.24 -0.83 -1.58
C ALA A 59 4.68 0.50 -2.15
N PRO A 60 5.37 1.63 -1.96
CA PRO A 60 4.94 2.91 -2.54
C PRO A 60 4.71 2.80 -4.06
N CYS A 61 3.62 3.40 -4.53
CA CYS A 61 3.31 3.48 -5.95
C CYS A 61 2.85 4.90 -6.35
N PRO A 62 2.81 5.22 -7.66
CA PRO A 62 2.37 6.53 -8.12
C PRO A 62 0.94 6.86 -7.67
N VAL A 63 0.76 8.02 -7.05
CA VAL A 63 -0.55 8.55 -6.64
C VAL A 63 -1.21 9.23 -7.84
N LEU A 64 -1.99 8.46 -8.60
CA LEU A 64 -2.73 8.94 -9.77
C LEU A 64 -4.19 9.17 -9.39
N ARG A 65 -4.49 10.40 -8.92
CA ARG A 65 -5.84 10.76 -8.49
C ARG A 65 -6.83 10.71 -9.66
N ASN A 66 -8.07 10.35 -9.34
CA ASN A 66 -9.20 10.41 -10.27
C ASN A 66 -9.65 11.86 -10.50
N GLU A 67 -10.68 12.05 -11.34
CA GLU A 67 -11.20 13.38 -11.70
C GLU A 67 -11.73 14.20 -10.51
N HIS A 68 -12.06 13.55 -9.40
CA HIS A 68 -12.54 14.19 -8.16
C HIS A 68 -11.41 14.40 -7.13
N GLY A 69 -10.19 13.98 -7.41
CA GLY A 69 -9.05 14.12 -6.49
C GLY A 69 -8.85 12.96 -5.51
N PHE A 70 -9.65 11.89 -5.62
CA PHE A 70 -9.53 10.68 -4.80
C PHE A 70 -8.54 9.68 -5.40
N TRP A 71 -8.05 8.75 -4.59
CA TRP A 71 -7.10 7.74 -5.02
C TRP A 71 -7.09 6.55 -4.07
N ASP A 72 -6.89 5.35 -4.59
CA ASP A 72 -6.69 4.14 -3.80
C ASP A 72 -5.38 3.45 -4.19
N HIS A 73 -4.63 3.04 -3.18
CA HIS A 73 -3.49 2.17 -3.37
C HIS A 73 -3.95 0.83 -3.96
N PRO A 74 -3.21 0.20 -4.89
CA PRO A 74 -3.55 -1.10 -5.46
C PRO A 74 -3.85 -2.20 -4.42
N ALA A 75 -3.22 -2.15 -3.25
CA ALA A 75 -3.50 -3.09 -2.16
C ALA A 75 -4.92 -2.99 -1.60
N MET A 76 -5.62 -1.87 -1.82
CA MET A 76 -7.02 -1.68 -1.44
C MET A 76 -7.96 -2.63 -2.21
N VAL A 77 -7.50 -3.29 -3.27
CA VAL A 77 -8.25 -4.37 -3.93
C VAL A 77 -8.36 -5.62 -3.04
N ALA A 78 -7.41 -5.82 -2.12
CA ALA A 78 -7.41 -6.97 -1.21
C ALA A 78 -8.26 -6.75 0.05
N SER A 79 -8.71 -5.52 0.30
CA SER A 79 -9.52 -5.14 1.46
C SER A 79 -11.02 -5.15 1.14
N ASP A 80 -11.82 -5.59 2.10
CA ASP A 80 -13.27 -5.43 2.08
C ASP A 80 -13.64 -4.04 2.63
N LEU A 81 -14.67 -3.40 2.06
CA LEU A 81 -15.18 -2.09 2.49
C LEU A 81 -15.67 -2.10 3.95
N ASN A 82 -16.01 -3.26 4.51
CA ASN A 82 -16.48 -3.43 5.89
C ASN A 82 -15.39 -3.91 6.87
N MET A 83 -14.12 -3.86 6.48
CA MET A 83 -13.03 -4.36 7.30
C MET A 83 -12.56 -3.34 8.34
N ASP A 84 -12.16 -3.83 9.52
CA ASP A 84 -11.38 -3.04 10.47
C ASP A 84 -9.96 -2.82 9.92
N TRP A 85 -9.73 -1.64 9.33
CA TRP A 85 -8.46 -1.26 8.73
C TRP A 85 -7.28 -1.31 9.72
N PRO A 86 -7.37 -0.71 10.93
CA PRO A 86 -6.37 -0.90 11.97
C PRO A 86 -5.99 -2.36 12.20
N GLU A 87 -6.97 -3.25 12.39
CA GLU A 87 -6.70 -4.67 12.65
C GLU A 87 -6.08 -5.37 11.42
N TRP A 88 -6.54 -5.06 10.21
CA TRP A 88 -6.01 -5.62 8.98
C TRP A 88 -4.53 -5.27 8.77
N TYR A 89 -4.17 -3.99 8.87
CA TYR A 89 -2.78 -3.56 8.70
C TYR A 89 -1.88 -4.08 9.82
N ALA A 90 -2.39 -4.15 11.06
CA ALA A 90 -1.66 -4.71 12.19
C ALA A 90 -1.27 -6.19 11.96
N ARG A 91 -2.13 -6.98 11.31
CA ARG A 91 -1.81 -8.38 10.93
C ARG A 91 -0.60 -8.49 10.01
N TYR A 92 -0.25 -7.44 9.26
CA TYR A 92 0.91 -7.42 8.38
C TYR A 92 2.09 -6.61 8.94
N GLY A 93 2.02 -6.21 10.21
CA GLY A 93 3.10 -5.48 10.87
C GLY A 93 3.14 -3.99 10.53
N TYR A 94 2.01 -3.40 10.12
CA TYR A 94 1.89 -1.96 9.86
C TYR A 94 1.07 -1.26 10.94
N GLN A 95 1.47 -0.03 11.24
CA GLN A 95 0.65 0.94 11.94
C GLN A 95 -0.25 1.67 10.94
N PHE A 96 -1.42 2.07 11.41
CA PHE A 96 -2.44 2.77 10.64
C PHE A 96 -2.72 4.14 11.26
N ALA A 97 -2.98 5.14 10.43
CA ALA A 97 -3.47 6.43 10.86
C ALA A 97 -4.28 7.12 9.75
N THR A 98 -5.05 8.14 10.11
CA THR A 98 -5.80 8.96 9.17
C THR A 98 -5.50 10.43 9.40
N SER A 99 -5.61 11.23 8.34
CA SER A 99 -5.64 12.69 8.39
C SER A 99 -6.89 13.16 7.66
N THR A 100 -7.57 14.17 8.19
CA THR A 100 -8.78 14.71 7.57
C THR A 100 -8.45 16.03 6.88
N MET A 101 -9.16 16.36 5.79
CA MET A 101 -9.05 17.67 5.17
C MET A 101 -9.41 18.79 6.15
N ALA A 102 -10.36 18.52 7.06
CA ALA A 102 -10.83 19.46 8.07
C ALA A 102 -9.75 19.91 9.05
N ASP A 103 -8.81 19.02 9.39
CA ASP A 103 -7.77 19.26 10.40
C ASP A 103 -6.54 20.00 9.85
N ASP A 104 -6.44 20.16 8.52
CA ASP A 104 -5.33 20.87 7.89
C ASP A 104 -5.44 22.40 8.07
N ALA A 105 -4.30 23.09 7.94
CA ALA A 105 -4.21 24.52 8.21
C ALA A 105 -5.15 25.40 7.37
N ASP A 106 -5.48 24.99 6.13
CA ASP A 106 -6.48 25.63 5.25
C ASP A 106 -7.78 24.81 5.13
N GLY A 107 -8.03 23.89 6.07
CA GLY A 107 -9.08 22.89 5.97
C GLY A 107 -10.49 23.46 5.80
N ALA A 108 -10.80 24.58 6.46
CA ALA A 108 -12.10 25.23 6.34
C ALA A 108 -12.39 25.74 4.91
N ASN A 109 -11.38 26.31 4.24
CA ASN A 109 -11.51 26.79 2.86
C ASN A 109 -11.57 25.62 1.88
N LEU A 110 -10.72 24.60 2.08
CA LEU A 110 -10.73 23.38 1.28
C LEU A 110 -12.07 22.63 1.38
N LEU A 111 -12.65 22.54 2.57
CA LEU A 111 -13.98 21.94 2.78
C LEU A 111 -15.08 22.75 2.08
N ALA A 112 -15.06 24.08 2.15
CA ALA A 112 -16.05 24.88 1.43
C ALA A 112 -16.00 24.63 -0.09
N ILE A 113 -14.80 24.53 -0.67
CA ILE A 113 -14.64 24.17 -2.09
C ILE A 113 -15.12 22.74 -2.35
N TYR A 114 -14.82 21.81 -1.45
CA TYR A 114 -15.29 20.42 -1.56
C TYR A 114 -16.82 20.33 -1.51
N ASP A 115 -17.49 21.05 -0.61
CA ASP A 115 -18.95 21.05 -0.50
C ASP A 115 -19.64 21.60 -1.76
N GLU A 116 -19.01 22.57 -2.43
CA GLU A 116 -19.52 23.14 -3.68
C GLU A 116 -19.25 22.24 -4.91
N THR A 117 -18.12 21.53 -4.93
CA THR A 117 -17.61 20.86 -6.15
C THR A 117 -17.62 19.33 -6.08
N GLY A 118 -17.73 18.77 -4.89
CA GLY A 118 -17.50 17.34 -4.62
C GLY A 118 -16.06 16.89 -4.87
N CYS A 119 -15.12 17.81 -5.03
CA CYS A 119 -13.75 17.52 -5.47
C CYS A 119 -12.70 17.94 -4.44
N CYS A 120 -11.69 17.10 -4.23
CA CYS A 120 -10.59 17.31 -3.27
C CYS A 120 -9.21 17.45 -3.94
N HIS A 121 -9.17 17.76 -5.24
CA HIS A 121 -7.92 17.84 -6.01
C HIS A 121 -6.96 18.95 -5.53
N LEU A 122 -7.48 19.99 -4.85
CA LEU A 122 -6.67 21.07 -4.26
C LEU A 122 -6.01 20.68 -2.93
N TRP A 123 -6.46 19.58 -2.32
CA TRP A 123 -5.95 19.14 -1.03
C TRP A 123 -4.79 18.18 -1.20
N GLU A 124 -3.63 18.56 -0.66
CA GLU A 124 -2.47 17.68 -0.51
C GLU A 124 -2.35 17.24 0.96
N PRO A 125 -2.82 16.02 1.31
CA PRO A 125 -2.86 15.58 2.69
C PRO A 125 -1.45 15.42 3.24
N LEU A 126 -1.25 15.89 4.48
CA LEU A 126 -0.01 15.69 5.21
C LEU A 126 -0.09 14.41 6.06
N PRO A 127 1.03 13.68 6.24
CA PRO A 127 1.06 12.56 7.15
C PRO A 127 0.81 13.04 8.60
N PRO A 128 0.24 12.17 9.46
CA PRO A 128 -0.26 12.55 10.79
C PRO A 128 0.84 12.95 11.80
N ASP A 129 2.08 12.55 11.58
CA ASP A 129 3.25 13.10 12.27
C ASP A 129 4.37 13.38 11.27
N ALA A 130 5.31 14.27 11.63
CA ALA A 130 6.51 14.55 10.84
C ALA A 130 7.53 13.38 10.86
N GLY A 131 7.14 12.20 11.38
CA GLY A 131 7.96 11.01 11.47
C GLY A 131 8.20 10.38 10.10
N ALA A 132 9.37 9.76 9.95
CA ALA A 132 9.73 9.05 8.74
C ALA A 132 8.89 7.77 8.57
N GLY A 133 8.46 7.50 7.33
CA GLY A 133 7.96 6.16 6.94
C GLY A 133 6.46 6.04 6.75
N TRP A 134 5.67 7.10 6.91
CA TRP A 134 4.26 7.09 6.50
C TRP A 134 4.14 7.04 4.97
N GLN A 135 3.24 6.18 4.52
CA GLN A 135 2.93 5.94 3.12
C GLN A 135 1.42 6.09 2.93
N LEU A 136 1.03 6.91 1.97
CA LEU A 136 -0.38 7.11 1.62
C LEU A 136 -0.94 5.83 1.00
N GLN A 137 -2.12 5.42 1.47
CA GLN A 137 -2.82 4.21 0.98
C GLN A 137 -4.16 4.52 0.36
N SER A 138 -4.82 5.62 0.72
CA SER A 138 -6.06 6.03 0.08
C SER A 138 -6.37 7.49 0.39
N ILE A 139 -7.11 8.13 -0.50
CA ILE A 139 -7.83 9.39 -0.32
C ILE A 139 -9.27 9.10 -0.71
N PHE A 140 -10.18 9.13 0.25
CA PHE A 140 -11.58 8.77 0.06
C PHE A 140 -12.50 9.79 0.73
N ALA A 141 -13.76 9.84 0.29
CA ALA A 141 -14.78 10.63 0.97
C ALA A 141 -15.27 9.85 2.20
N ALA A 142 -15.18 10.45 3.37
CA ALA A 142 -15.88 9.99 4.55
C ALA A 142 -17.17 10.81 4.73
N ASP A 143 -18.26 10.11 5.01
CA ASP A 143 -19.53 10.77 5.31
C ASP A 143 -19.35 11.73 6.50
N GLU A 144 -19.99 12.90 6.41
CA GLU A 144 -20.04 13.96 7.44
C GLU A 144 -18.73 14.73 7.72
N ILE A 145 -17.55 14.12 7.53
CA ILE A 145 -16.24 14.76 7.82
C ILE A 145 -15.57 15.29 6.54
N GLY A 146 -15.98 14.79 5.38
CA GLY A 146 -15.38 15.12 4.10
C GLY A 146 -14.19 14.22 3.76
N PRO A 147 -13.27 14.67 2.90
CA PRO A 147 -12.16 13.84 2.43
C PRO A 147 -11.18 13.45 3.56
N VAL A 148 -10.80 12.18 3.55
CA VAL A 148 -9.87 11.56 4.50
C VAL A 148 -8.73 10.88 3.75
N ALA A 149 -7.52 10.99 4.28
CA ALA A 149 -6.35 10.28 3.78
C ALA A 149 -5.93 9.17 4.77
N LEU A 150 -5.68 7.98 4.23
CA LEU A 150 -5.25 6.79 4.96
C LEU A 150 -3.76 6.63 4.84
N TRP A 151 -3.07 6.44 5.97
CA TRP A 151 -1.63 6.29 6.04
C TRP A 151 -1.24 5.00 6.74
N ILE A 152 -0.16 4.36 6.27
CA ILE A 152 0.49 3.26 6.96
C ILE A 152 1.98 3.47 7.11
N ARG A 153 2.58 2.86 8.13
CA ARG A 153 4.03 2.75 8.27
C ARG A 153 4.40 1.42 8.92
N PRO A 154 5.61 0.87 8.69
CA PRO A 154 6.06 -0.31 9.42
C PRO A 154 6.00 -0.09 10.94
N ALA A 155 5.49 -1.07 11.68
CA ALA A 155 5.58 -1.06 13.12
C ALA A 155 7.03 -1.28 13.56
N ALA A 156 7.45 -0.64 14.65
CA ALA A 156 8.83 -0.74 15.17
C ALA A 156 9.32 -2.20 15.35
N ALA A 157 8.41 -3.13 15.67
CA ALA A 157 8.73 -4.55 15.81
C ALA A 157 9.05 -5.26 14.46
N ALA A 158 8.60 -4.73 13.33
CA ALA A 158 8.90 -5.29 12.00
C ALA A 158 10.33 -4.98 11.55
N MET A 159 10.94 -3.90 12.05
CA MET A 159 12.34 -3.55 11.77
C MET A 159 13.35 -4.48 12.46
N GLU A 160 13.01 -5.07 13.62
CA GLU A 160 13.92 -5.93 14.39
C GLU A 160 14.05 -7.37 13.83
N CYS A 161 13.10 -7.85 13.02
CA CYS A 161 13.23 -9.16 12.36
C CYS A 161 14.09 -9.13 11.08
N ALA A 162 14.50 -7.95 10.62
CA ALA A 162 15.25 -7.75 9.37
C ALA A 162 16.75 -7.48 9.58
N ALA A 163 17.24 -7.48 10.83
CA ALA A 163 18.65 -7.29 11.20
C ALA A 163 19.30 -8.61 11.66
#